data_AF-A0A936QKX3-F1
#
_entry.id   AF-A0A936QKX3-F1
#
_cell.length_a   1.000
_cell.length_b   1.000
_cell.length_c   1.000
_cell.angle_alpha   90.00
_cell.angle_beta   90.00
_cell.angle_gamma   90.00
#
_symmetry.space_group_name_H-M   'P 1'
#
loop_
_entity.id
_entity.type
_entity.pdbx_description
1 polymer ?
#
loop_
_entity_poly.entity_id
_entity_poly.type
_entity_poly.pdbx_seq_one_letter_code
_entity_poly.pdbx_strand_id
1 'polypeptide(L)'
;MGSGLNGTVRSIAINGNDIYAGGYFTTAGGVSANNIAIWNGSNWSALGSGVNDYVNAIGVSGNDVYAGGQFTIAGGGSAYNIAKWNGTNWSALGSGLNGSVNAIGVSGNDVYAGGVFTIAGGVSANRIAKWNGSSWSALGSGVNDYVNAIGVSGSDVYAGGVFSIAGGISANSIAKWNGSSWSAFGSGLYGTVSSISLNGNDVYAGGSFLGAGGVSANRIAKWNGSSWSALGNGLNYKVYALEIIGNDVYAGGEFSIAGGQSAKKIAKWNGSEWSGF
;
A
#
# COMPACT_ATOMS: atom_id res chain seq x y z
N MET A 1 23.17 -1.54 15.03
CA MET A 1 21.74 -1.26 14.79
C MET A 1 21.11 -1.16 16.16
N GLY A 2 20.51 -0.02 16.53
CA GLY A 2 19.83 0.12 17.83
C GLY A 2 18.72 -0.92 18.01
N SER A 3 18.14 -1.02 19.22
CA SER A 3 16.95 -1.84 19.44
C SER A 3 15.89 -1.48 18.39
N GLY A 4 15.34 -2.46 17.67
CA GLY A 4 14.36 -2.23 16.60
C GLY A 4 13.04 -1.60 17.09
N LEU A 5 11.97 -1.77 16.32
CA LEU A 5 10.63 -1.38 16.77
C LEU A 5 10.08 -2.42 17.76
N ASN A 6 9.38 -1.97 18.81
CA ASN A 6 8.84 -2.85 19.85
C ASN A 6 7.50 -3.51 19.52
N GLY A 7 7.04 -3.38 18.28
CA GLY A 7 5.74 -3.89 17.85
C GLY A 7 5.71 -4.18 16.35
N THR A 8 4.51 -4.38 15.83
CA THR A 8 4.33 -4.84 14.43
C THR A 8 4.44 -3.66 13.48
N VAL A 9 5.35 -3.72 12.50
CA VAL A 9 5.36 -2.80 11.36
C VAL A 9 4.38 -3.31 10.30
N ARG A 10 3.47 -2.45 9.83
CA ARG A 10 2.47 -2.77 8.79
C ARG A 10 2.71 -2.05 7.48
N SER A 11 3.43 -0.92 7.50
CA SER A 11 3.77 -0.17 6.29
C SER A 11 5.16 0.44 6.40
N ILE A 12 5.85 0.49 5.27
CA ILE A 12 7.12 1.19 5.10
C ILE A 12 6.99 2.07 3.85
N ALA A 13 7.52 3.29 3.92
CA ALA A 13 7.71 4.16 2.76
C ALA A 13 9.10 4.79 2.78
N ILE A 14 9.68 5.01 1.61
CA ILE A 14 11.05 5.53 1.47
C ILE A 14 11.01 6.85 0.72
N ASN A 15 11.79 7.83 1.19
CA ASN A 15 12.00 9.10 0.51
C ASN A 15 13.45 9.56 0.68
N GLY A 16 14.25 9.43 -0.38
CA GLY A 16 15.70 9.62 -0.28
C GLY A 16 16.31 8.62 0.72
N ASN A 17 16.99 9.14 1.75
CA ASN A 17 17.59 8.33 2.81
C ASN A 17 16.63 8.04 3.97
N ASP A 18 15.45 8.66 3.97
CA ASP A 18 14.49 8.53 5.06
C ASP A 18 13.59 7.31 4.84
N ILE A 19 13.43 6.50 5.89
CA ILE A 19 12.52 5.36 5.95
C ILE A 19 11.44 5.65 6.98
N TYR A 20 10.21 5.73 6.53
CA TYR A 20 9.03 5.86 7.39
C TYR A 20 8.51 4.47 7.71
N ALA A 21 8.30 4.17 8.98
CA ALA A 21 7.71 2.93 9.45
C ALA A 21 6.40 3.23 10.18
N GLY A 22 5.32 2.58 9.77
CA GLY A 22 3.99 2.68 10.38
C GLY A 22 3.50 1.31 10.83
N GLY A 23 2.77 1.26 11.95
CA GLY A 23 2.27 -0.01 12.46
C GLY A 23 1.61 0.10 13.83
N TYR A 24 1.79 -0.93 14.64
CA TYR A 24 1.40 -0.97 16.05
C TYR A 24 2.63 -1.05 16.93
N PHE A 25 3.14 0.09 17.38
CA PHE A 25 4.33 0.16 18.22
C PHE A 25 4.33 1.47 19.01
N THR A 26 5.08 1.49 20.11
CA THR A 26 5.24 2.68 20.95
C THR A 26 6.68 3.15 21.05
N THR A 27 7.64 2.36 20.57
CA THR A 27 9.04 2.75 20.49
C THR A 27 9.71 2.28 19.20
N ALA A 28 10.69 3.07 18.74
CA ALA A 28 11.57 2.75 17.62
C ALA A 28 13.00 3.20 17.98
N GLY A 29 13.99 2.30 17.98
CA GLY A 29 15.35 2.72 18.31
C GLY A 29 15.55 3.12 19.78
N GLY A 30 14.63 2.77 20.68
CA GLY A 30 14.59 3.29 22.06
C GLY A 30 13.94 4.67 22.19
N VAL A 31 13.56 5.30 21.09
CA VAL A 31 12.81 6.57 21.06
C VAL A 31 11.31 6.28 21.18
N SER A 32 10.60 7.02 22.03
CA SER A 32 9.13 6.96 22.11
C SER A 32 8.52 7.47 20.82
N ALA A 33 7.82 6.61 20.08
CA ALA A 33 7.20 6.92 18.80
C ALA A 33 5.88 6.16 18.69
N ASN A 34 4.76 6.89 18.66
CA ASN A 34 3.44 6.29 18.67
C ASN A 34 3.00 5.93 17.25
N ASN A 35 3.13 4.64 16.92
CA ASN A 35 2.64 3.98 15.71
C ASN A 35 3.22 4.47 14.36
N ILE A 36 4.05 5.52 14.38
CA ILE A 36 4.79 6.00 13.22
C ILE A 36 6.15 6.61 13.63
N ALA A 37 7.20 6.27 12.89
CA ALA A 37 8.56 6.71 13.12
C ALA A 37 9.31 6.91 11.78
N ILE A 38 10.37 7.71 11.80
CA ILE A 38 11.27 7.95 10.68
C ILE A 38 12.69 7.51 11.06
N TRP A 39 13.38 6.86 10.13
CA TRP A 39 14.80 6.53 10.21
C TRP A 39 15.56 7.32 9.16
N ASN A 40 16.57 8.09 9.56
CA ASN A 40 17.33 8.97 8.66
C ASN A 40 18.65 8.36 8.15
N GLY A 41 18.80 7.04 8.20
CA GLY A 41 20.05 6.34 7.91
C GLY A 41 20.93 6.09 9.14
N SER A 42 20.72 6.79 10.25
CA SER A 42 21.52 6.62 11.48
C SER A 42 20.72 6.56 12.77
N ASN A 43 19.58 7.25 12.86
CA ASN A 43 18.76 7.32 14.06
C ASN A 43 17.27 7.24 13.73
N TRP A 44 16.51 6.65 14.67
CA TRP A 44 15.05 6.70 14.67
C TRP A 44 14.58 7.98 15.37
N SER A 45 13.52 8.58 14.85
CA SER A 45 12.83 9.73 15.42
C SER A 45 11.31 9.56 15.32
N ALA A 46 10.58 10.14 16.25
CA ALA A 46 9.12 10.23 16.16
C ALA A 46 8.69 11.33 15.18
N LEU A 47 7.51 11.17 14.57
CA LEU A 47 6.85 12.25 13.83
C LEU A 47 5.90 12.98 14.78
N GLY A 48 6.41 14.01 15.46
CA GLY A 48 5.68 14.70 16.53
C GLY A 48 5.19 13.71 17.61
N SER A 49 3.94 13.86 18.05
CA SER A 49 3.32 12.94 19.02
C SER A 49 2.84 11.61 18.40
N GLY A 50 2.97 11.43 17.08
CA GLY A 50 2.44 10.28 16.35
C GLY A 50 0.90 10.24 16.28
N VAL A 51 0.36 9.03 16.23
CA VAL A 51 -1.09 8.77 16.15
C VAL A 51 -1.54 7.80 17.25
N ASN A 52 -2.84 7.82 17.60
CA ASN A 52 -3.36 7.06 18.74
C ASN A 52 -3.71 5.59 18.46
N ASP A 53 -3.60 5.10 17.23
CA ASP A 53 -3.86 3.69 16.88
C ASP A 53 -3.08 3.27 15.62
N TYR A 54 -3.27 2.03 15.16
CA TYR A 54 -2.52 1.41 14.07
C TYR A 54 -2.44 2.27 12.81
N VAL A 55 -1.23 2.40 12.26
CA VAL A 55 -0.99 2.87 10.88
C VAL A 55 -0.85 1.65 9.97
N ASN A 56 -1.73 1.53 8.98
CA ASN A 56 -1.72 0.44 8.00
C ASN A 56 -1.07 0.82 6.68
N ALA A 57 -1.04 2.12 6.35
CA ALA A 57 -0.50 2.61 5.08
C ALA A 57 0.23 3.94 5.28
N ILE A 58 1.36 4.09 4.57
CA ILE A 58 2.09 5.34 4.45
C ILE A 58 2.29 5.66 2.96
N GLY A 59 2.00 6.90 2.59
CA GLY A 59 2.39 7.48 1.30
C GLY A 59 3.24 8.72 1.51
N VAL A 60 4.21 8.99 0.64
CA VAL A 60 5.12 10.14 0.77
C VAL A 60 5.18 10.90 -0.56
N SER A 61 5.21 12.23 -0.48
CA SER A 61 5.42 13.13 -1.64
C SER A 61 6.18 14.37 -1.18
N GLY A 62 7.44 14.50 -1.61
CA GLY A 62 8.32 15.54 -1.10
C GLY A 62 8.45 15.42 0.43
N ASN A 63 8.18 16.51 1.15
CA ASN A 63 8.23 16.52 2.63
C ASN A 63 6.93 16.04 3.29
N ASP A 64 5.90 15.77 2.50
CA ASP A 64 4.60 15.40 3.00
C ASP A 64 4.48 13.89 3.17
N VAL A 65 4.06 13.46 4.36
CA VAL A 65 3.82 12.07 4.72
C VAL A 65 2.35 11.90 5.05
N TYR A 66 1.69 10.95 4.39
CA TYR A 66 0.30 10.62 4.60
C TYR A 66 0.24 9.30 5.35
N ALA A 67 -0.35 9.30 6.54
CA ALA A 67 -0.60 8.10 7.33
C ALA A 67 -2.07 7.73 7.22
N GLY A 68 -2.36 6.46 6.93
CA GLY A 68 -3.70 5.87 6.89
C GLY A 68 -3.78 4.67 7.82
N GLY A 69 -4.90 4.50 8.51
CA GLY A 69 -5.04 3.45 9.51
C GLY A 69 -6.39 3.43 10.20
N GLN A 70 -6.42 3.03 11.47
CA GLN A 70 -7.62 3.00 12.33
C GLN A 70 -7.65 4.12 13.39
N PHE A 71 -6.65 5.01 13.37
CA PHE A 71 -6.51 6.07 14.36
C PHE A 71 -7.58 7.15 14.21
N THR A 72 -7.81 7.90 15.29
CA THR A 72 -8.75 9.02 15.37
C THR A 72 -8.08 10.33 15.77
N ILE A 73 -6.81 10.28 16.18
CA ILE A 73 -6.01 11.43 16.61
C ILE A 73 -4.63 11.36 15.96
N ALA A 74 -4.15 12.49 15.45
CA ALA A 74 -2.79 12.70 14.95
C ALA A 74 -2.21 14.00 15.51
N GLY A 75 -1.02 13.94 16.11
CA GLY A 75 -0.39 15.12 16.71
C GLY A 75 -1.20 15.79 17.84
N GLY A 76 -2.12 15.07 18.48
CA GLY A 76 -3.02 15.58 19.52
C GLY A 76 -4.32 16.20 19.01
N GLY A 77 -4.50 16.38 17.70
CA GLY A 77 -5.74 16.84 17.08
C GLY A 77 -6.56 15.70 16.46
N SER A 78 -7.87 15.90 16.30
CA SER A 78 -8.74 14.91 15.64
C SER A 78 -8.36 14.72 14.16
N ALA A 79 -8.13 13.47 13.76
CA ALA A 79 -7.87 13.07 12.39
C ALA A 79 -8.35 11.63 12.20
N TYR A 80 -9.49 11.44 11.53
CA TYR A 80 -10.14 10.14 11.41
C TYR A 80 -9.59 9.32 10.25
N ASN A 81 -8.87 8.25 10.58
CA ASN A 81 -8.33 7.21 9.70
C ASN A 81 -7.30 7.67 8.64
N ILE A 82 -7.08 8.98 8.49
CA ILE A 82 -6.03 9.55 7.64
C ILE A 82 -5.53 10.89 8.19
N ALA A 83 -4.23 11.16 8.06
CA ALA A 83 -3.60 12.41 8.43
C ALA A 83 -2.38 12.71 7.55
N LYS A 84 -2.03 13.99 7.43
CA LYS A 84 -0.84 14.48 6.74
C LYS A 84 0.15 15.04 7.76
N TRP A 85 1.41 14.67 7.64
CA TRP A 85 2.55 15.31 8.30
C TRP A 85 3.32 16.10 7.26
N ASN A 86 3.56 17.39 7.52
CA ASN A 86 4.23 18.29 6.58
C ASN A 86 5.74 18.49 6.87
N GLY A 87 6.33 17.62 7.69
CA GLY A 87 7.69 17.77 8.22
C GLY A 87 7.73 18.35 9.64
N THR A 88 6.66 18.98 10.12
CA THR A 88 6.63 19.61 11.45
C THR A 88 5.32 19.43 12.21
N ASN A 89 4.18 19.40 11.51
CA ASN A 89 2.86 19.31 12.13
C ASN A 89 1.99 18.27 11.44
N TRP A 90 1.13 17.63 12.23
CA TRP A 90 0.04 16.80 11.74
C TRP A 90 -1.19 17.66 11.40
N SER A 91 -1.89 17.31 10.34
CA SER A 91 -3.20 17.86 9.99
C SER A 91 -4.14 16.77 9.45
N ALA A 92 -5.43 16.93 9.71
CA ALA A 92 -6.47 16.08 9.12
C ALA A 92 -6.68 16.43 7.63
N LEU A 93 -7.10 15.44 6.84
CA LEU A 93 -7.56 15.67 5.45
C LEU A 93 -9.09 15.80 5.46
N GLY A 94 -9.58 17.04 5.52
CA GLY A 94 -11.01 17.32 5.69
C GLY A 94 -11.54 16.74 6.99
N SER A 95 -12.74 16.14 6.96
CA SER A 95 -13.31 15.43 8.11
C SER A 95 -12.79 13.99 8.27
N GLY A 96 -11.84 13.55 7.45
CA GLY A 96 -11.32 12.18 7.45
C GLY A 96 -12.26 11.16 6.78
N LEU A 97 -12.10 9.89 7.14
CA LEU A 97 -12.88 8.77 6.58
C LEU A 97 -13.62 8.02 7.69
N ASN A 98 -14.72 7.34 7.34
CA ASN A 98 -15.55 6.60 8.30
C ASN A 98 -15.12 5.14 8.53
N GLY A 99 -13.96 4.73 8.01
CA GLY A 99 -13.44 3.38 8.14
C GLY A 99 -11.94 3.34 7.88
N SER A 100 -11.31 2.21 8.18
CA SER A 100 -9.86 2.07 8.09
C SER A 100 -9.35 2.29 6.67
N VAL A 101 -8.21 2.97 6.58
CA VAL A 101 -7.41 3.05 5.35
C VAL A 101 -6.37 1.93 5.38
N ASN A 102 -6.35 1.12 4.34
CA ASN A 102 -5.44 -0.03 4.20
C ASN A 102 -4.34 0.24 3.16
N ALA A 103 -4.56 1.17 2.23
CA ALA A 103 -3.61 1.54 1.19
C ALA A 103 -3.64 3.04 0.90
N ILE A 104 -2.46 3.61 0.65
CA ILE A 104 -2.30 4.99 0.18
C ILE A 104 -1.40 4.97 -1.05
N GLY A 105 -1.82 5.67 -2.10
CA GLY A 105 -0.96 6.03 -3.23
C GLY A 105 -0.95 7.53 -3.44
N VAL A 106 0.20 8.09 -3.82
CA VAL A 106 0.36 9.55 -3.98
C VAL A 106 0.92 9.86 -5.37
N SER A 107 0.40 10.91 -6.01
CA SER A 107 0.87 11.40 -7.31
C SER A 107 0.80 12.93 -7.31
N GLY A 108 1.96 13.58 -7.15
CA GLY A 108 2.01 15.02 -6.92
C GLY A 108 1.25 15.42 -5.64
N ASN A 109 0.20 16.23 -5.80
CA ASN A 109 -0.68 16.67 -4.70
C ASN A 109 -1.87 15.72 -4.47
N ASP A 110 -2.10 14.78 -5.38
CA ASP A 110 -3.23 13.87 -5.32
C ASP A 110 -2.90 12.67 -4.43
N VAL A 111 -3.79 12.39 -3.48
CA VAL A 111 -3.68 11.24 -2.58
C VAL A 111 -4.87 10.33 -2.80
N TYR A 112 -4.60 9.05 -3.01
CA TYR A 112 -5.60 8.03 -3.20
C TYR A 112 -5.61 7.15 -1.95
N ALA A 113 -6.75 7.07 -1.28
CA ALA A 113 -6.95 6.22 -0.11
C ALA A 113 -7.82 5.03 -0.50
N GLY A 114 -7.38 3.83 -0.14
CA GLY A 114 -8.12 2.57 -0.29
C GLY A 114 -8.30 1.88 1.05
N GLY A 115 -9.44 1.24 1.29
CA GLY A 115 -9.67 0.54 2.55
C GLY A 115 -11.07 0.00 2.70
N VAL A 116 -11.63 0.12 3.91
CA VAL A 116 -12.95 -0.41 4.29
C VAL A 116 -14.02 0.67 4.50
N PHE A 117 -13.72 1.93 4.16
CA PHE A 117 -14.63 3.07 4.34
C PHE A 117 -15.71 3.16 3.25
N THR A 118 -16.82 3.84 3.55
CA THR A 118 -17.88 4.20 2.58
C THR A 118 -18.05 5.72 2.43
N ILE A 119 -17.42 6.51 3.31
CA ILE A 119 -17.51 7.97 3.31
C ILE A 119 -16.11 8.55 3.48
N ALA A 120 -15.76 9.54 2.65
CA ALA A 120 -14.52 10.31 2.73
C ALA A 120 -14.86 11.81 2.65
N GLY A 121 -14.54 12.58 3.69
CA GLY A 121 -14.82 14.02 3.72
C GLY A 121 -16.30 14.39 3.62
N GLY A 122 -17.22 13.50 4.03
CA GLY A 122 -18.66 13.66 3.83
C GLY A 122 -19.18 13.22 2.45
N VAL A 123 -18.30 12.82 1.53
CA VAL A 123 -18.66 12.30 0.20
C VAL A 123 -18.83 10.78 0.28
N SER A 124 -19.90 10.25 -0.31
CA SER A 124 -20.08 8.80 -0.50
C SER A 124 -19.01 8.27 -1.44
N ALA A 125 -18.11 7.43 -0.93
CA ALA A 125 -16.98 6.87 -1.65
C ALA A 125 -16.76 5.42 -1.21
N ASN A 126 -17.13 4.47 -2.08
CA ASN A 126 -17.06 3.05 -1.76
C ASN A 126 -15.62 2.55 -1.85
N ARG A 127 -14.97 2.44 -0.69
CA ARG A 127 -13.68 1.75 -0.46
C ARG A 127 -12.46 2.38 -1.13
N ILE A 128 -12.64 3.38 -1.99
CA ILE A 128 -11.57 4.15 -2.61
C ILE A 128 -11.99 5.60 -2.88
N ALA A 129 -11.10 6.55 -2.59
CA ALA A 129 -11.34 7.99 -2.74
C ALA A 129 -10.05 8.73 -3.10
N LYS A 130 -10.19 9.90 -3.72
CA LYS A 130 -9.10 10.82 -4.07
C LYS A 130 -9.20 12.10 -3.25
N TRP A 131 -8.10 12.55 -2.68
CA TRP A 131 -7.91 13.86 -2.11
C TRP A 131 -7.06 14.70 -3.06
N ASN A 132 -7.54 15.89 -3.45
CA ASN A 132 -6.87 16.77 -4.40
C ASN A 132 -6.00 17.87 -3.74
N GLY A 133 -5.77 17.78 -2.44
CA GLY A 133 -5.16 18.84 -1.63
C GLY A 133 -6.14 19.65 -0.80
N SER A 134 -7.44 19.65 -1.13
CA SER A 134 -8.47 20.43 -0.42
C SER A 134 -9.79 19.69 -0.18
N SER A 135 -10.16 18.74 -1.04
CA SER A 135 -11.41 17.99 -0.91
C SER A 135 -11.27 16.54 -1.35
N TRP A 136 -12.13 15.70 -0.77
CA TRP A 136 -12.29 14.30 -1.15
C TRP A 136 -13.27 14.17 -2.32
N SER A 137 -13.01 13.23 -3.23
CA SER A 137 -13.95 12.80 -4.28
C SER A 137 -13.92 11.28 -4.43
N ALA A 138 -15.05 10.71 -4.84
CA ALA A 138 -15.13 9.29 -5.19
C ALA A 138 -14.50 9.02 -6.56
N LEU A 139 -13.93 7.82 -6.75
CA LEU A 139 -13.53 7.32 -8.07
C LEU A 139 -14.70 6.56 -8.69
N GLY A 140 -15.56 7.28 -9.42
CA GLY A 140 -16.81 6.72 -9.96
C GLY A 140 -17.68 6.14 -8.83
N SER A 141 -18.23 4.94 -9.04
CA SER A 141 -19.00 4.22 -8.02
C SER A 141 -18.13 3.49 -6.98
N GLY A 142 -16.80 3.53 -7.09
CA GLY A 142 -15.87 2.78 -6.26
C GLY A 142 -15.83 1.28 -6.58
N VAL A 143 -15.50 0.46 -5.57
CA VAL A 143 -15.45 -1.01 -5.66
C VAL A 143 -16.38 -1.67 -4.65
N ASN A 144 -16.73 -2.94 -4.85
CA ASN A 144 -17.70 -3.65 -4.01
C ASN A 144 -17.13 -4.30 -2.73
N ASP A 145 -15.81 -4.30 -2.54
CA ASP A 145 -15.16 -4.87 -1.34
C ASP A 145 -13.83 -4.15 -1.05
N TYR A 146 -13.07 -4.60 -0.05
CA TYR A 146 -11.90 -3.92 0.47
C TYR A 146 -10.81 -3.71 -0.59
N VAL A 147 -10.24 -2.51 -0.59
CA VAL A 147 -9.01 -2.18 -1.31
C VAL A 147 -7.85 -2.29 -0.33
N ASN A 148 -6.91 -3.18 -0.62
CA ASN A 148 -5.75 -3.45 0.24
C ASN A 148 -4.44 -2.96 -0.37
N ALA A 149 -4.42 -2.63 -1.66
CA ALA A 149 -3.24 -2.14 -2.36
C ALA A 149 -3.62 -1.05 -3.37
N ILE A 150 -2.79 -0.03 -3.46
CA ILE A 150 -2.90 1.02 -4.47
C ILE A 150 -1.51 1.26 -5.07
N GLY A 151 -1.41 1.21 -6.40
CA GLY A 151 -0.29 1.78 -7.16
C GLY A 151 -0.77 2.96 -7.98
N VAL A 152 0.04 4.02 -8.10
CA VAL A 152 -0.33 5.22 -8.88
C VAL A 152 0.80 5.61 -9.83
N SER A 153 0.46 5.92 -11.09
CA SER A 153 1.38 6.45 -12.10
C SER A 153 0.69 7.57 -12.88
N GLY A 154 1.04 8.82 -12.57
CA GLY A 154 0.33 9.97 -13.14
C GLY A 154 -1.14 9.98 -12.69
N SER A 155 -2.06 9.93 -13.64
CA SER A 155 -3.51 9.82 -13.37
C SER A 155 -4.02 8.38 -13.25
N ASP A 156 -3.19 7.40 -13.62
CA ASP A 156 -3.55 5.99 -13.56
C ASP A 156 -3.43 5.46 -12.13
N VAL A 157 -4.49 4.80 -11.65
CA VAL A 157 -4.55 4.17 -10.33
C VAL A 157 -4.86 2.70 -10.52
N TYR A 158 -4.02 1.84 -9.93
CA TYR A 158 -4.20 0.40 -9.89
C TYR A 158 -4.68 0.03 -8.49
N ALA A 159 -5.94 -0.36 -8.38
CA ALA A 159 -6.52 -0.82 -7.11
C ALA A 159 -6.45 -2.34 -7.04
N GLY A 160 -5.94 -2.87 -5.94
CA GLY A 160 -5.90 -4.30 -5.63
C GLY A 160 -6.58 -4.60 -4.30
N GLY A 161 -7.27 -5.73 -4.20
CA GLY A 161 -7.95 -6.09 -2.96
C GLY A 161 -8.69 -7.41 -3.01
N VAL A 162 -9.86 -7.45 -2.36
CA VAL A 162 -10.76 -8.63 -2.32
C VAL A 162 -11.92 -8.49 -3.30
N PHE A 163 -12.12 -7.29 -3.85
CA PHE A 163 -13.27 -6.94 -4.68
C PHE A 163 -13.38 -7.76 -5.97
N SER A 164 -14.59 -7.82 -6.52
CA SER A 164 -14.92 -8.47 -7.79
C SER A 164 -15.56 -7.52 -8.81
N ILE A 165 -15.90 -6.30 -8.39
CA ILE A 165 -16.52 -5.26 -9.20
C ILE A 165 -15.83 -3.92 -8.94
N ALA A 166 -15.53 -3.18 -10.00
CA ALA A 166 -15.05 -1.80 -9.95
C ALA A 166 -15.87 -0.95 -10.91
N GLY A 167 -16.49 0.14 -10.46
CA GLY A 167 -17.29 1.03 -11.32
C GLY A 167 -18.43 0.33 -12.08
N GLY A 168 -18.99 -0.76 -11.53
CA GLY A 168 -20.06 -1.54 -12.16
C GLY A 168 -19.60 -2.59 -13.18
N ILE A 169 -18.30 -2.71 -13.46
CA ILE A 169 -17.74 -3.76 -14.32
C ILE A 169 -17.09 -4.87 -13.50
N SER A 170 -17.08 -6.08 -14.04
CA SER A 170 -16.35 -7.21 -13.42
C SER A 170 -14.85 -6.95 -13.44
N ALA A 171 -14.22 -7.02 -12.27
CA ALA A 171 -12.80 -6.84 -12.08
C ALA A 171 -12.32 -7.73 -10.91
N ASN A 172 -11.70 -8.87 -11.24
CA ASN A 172 -11.31 -9.86 -10.25
C ASN A 172 -10.06 -9.40 -9.48
N SER A 173 -10.28 -8.81 -8.31
CA SER A 173 -9.27 -8.41 -7.31
C SER A 173 -8.23 -7.37 -7.75
N ILE A 174 -8.24 -6.94 -9.01
CA ILE A 174 -7.45 -5.82 -9.53
C ILE A 174 -8.20 -5.06 -10.63
N ALA A 175 -8.12 -3.74 -10.60
CA ALA A 175 -8.73 -2.84 -11.59
C ALA A 175 -7.86 -1.61 -11.82
N LYS A 176 -8.01 -0.98 -12.98
CA LYS A 176 -7.34 0.27 -13.32
C LYS A 176 -8.37 1.41 -13.41
N TRP A 177 -8.07 2.54 -12.80
CA TRP A 177 -8.75 3.81 -13.00
C TRP A 177 -7.85 4.73 -13.81
N ASN A 178 -8.34 5.29 -14.91
CA ASN A 178 -7.55 6.13 -15.83
C ASN A 178 -7.67 7.64 -15.56
N GLY A 179 -8.35 8.04 -14.48
CA GLY A 179 -8.70 9.43 -14.19
C GLY A 179 -10.19 9.73 -14.34
N SER A 180 -10.94 8.92 -15.11
CA SER A 180 -12.37 9.13 -15.37
C SER A 180 -13.22 7.86 -15.33
N SER A 181 -12.66 6.70 -15.63
CA SER A 181 -13.38 5.43 -15.65
C SER A 181 -12.55 4.26 -15.13
N TRP A 182 -13.26 3.26 -14.60
CA TRP A 182 -12.71 1.96 -14.23
C TRP A 182 -12.63 1.05 -15.45
N SER A 183 -11.55 0.28 -15.56
CA SER A 183 -11.39 -0.84 -16.49
C SER A 183 -10.88 -2.09 -15.75
N ALA A 184 -11.28 -3.25 -16.25
CA ALA A 184 -10.71 -4.52 -15.83
C ALA A 184 -9.23 -4.56 -16.23
N PHE A 185 -8.39 -5.16 -15.40
CA PHE A 185 -6.95 -5.21 -15.63
C PHE A 185 -6.51 -6.62 -16.05
N GLY A 186 -6.52 -6.85 -17.36
CA GLY A 186 -6.52 -8.20 -17.94
C GLY A 186 -7.76 -8.98 -17.52
N SER A 187 -7.64 -10.30 -17.30
CA SER A 187 -8.71 -11.13 -16.69
C SER A 187 -8.73 -11.06 -15.15
N GLY A 188 -7.87 -10.24 -14.55
CA GLY A 188 -7.71 -10.08 -13.11
C GLY A 188 -6.82 -11.14 -12.44
N LEU A 189 -6.89 -11.14 -11.11
CA LEU A 189 -6.10 -11.98 -10.20
C LEU A 189 -7.09 -12.79 -9.35
N TYR A 190 -7.03 -14.11 -9.41
CA TYR A 190 -8.04 -14.98 -8.77
C TYR A 190 -7.68 -15.24 -7.30
N GLY A 191 -7.82 -14.20 -6.48
CA GLY A 191 -7.53 -14.20 -5.05
C GLY A 191 -7.09 -12.81 -4.56
N THR A 192 -6.95 -12.65 -3.25
CA THR A 192 -6.67 -11.35 -2.66
C THR A 192 -5.34 -10.79 -3.16
N VAL A 193 -5.37 -9.52 -3.58
CA VAL A 193 -4.17 -8.70 -3.81
C VAL A 193 -3.90 -7.89 -2.56
N SER A 194 -2.69 -8.01 -2.02
CA SER A 194 -2.25 -7.35 -0.78
C SER A 194 -1.22 -6.25 -1.03
N SER A 195 -0.53 -6.28 -2.17
CA SER A 195 0.47 -5.28 -2.53
C SER A 195 0.53 -5.07 -4.05
N ILE A 196 0.72 -3.82 -4.48
CA ILE A 196 0.98 -3.44 -5.85
C ILE A 196 2.22 -2.55 -5.85
N SER A 197 3.17 -2.83 -6.74
CA SER A 197 4.33 -1.97 -6.98
C SER A 197 4.51 -1.77 -8.49
N LEU A 198 4.98 -0.58 -8.88
CA LEU A 198 5.05 -0.15 -10.28
C LEU A 198 6.51 0.08 -10.68
N ASN A 199 6.87 -0.30 -11.91
CA ASN A 199 8.17 0.04 -12.50
C ASN A 199 8.01 0.39 -13.98
N GLY A 200 7.98 1.69 -14.29
CA GLY A 200 7.58 2.15 -15.61
C GLY A 200 6.18 1.68 -15.97
N ASN A 201 6.05 0.91 -17.05
CA ASN A 201 4.77 0.32 -17.49
C ASN A 201 4.46 -1.03 -16.83
N ASP A 202 5.40 -1.59 -16.07
CA ASP A 202 5.22 -2.87 -15.42
C ASP A 202 4.44 -2.71 -14.11
N VAL A 203 3.50 -3.63 -13.87
CA VAL A 203 2.74 -3.71 -12.61
C VAL A 203 3.03 -5.05 -11.95
N TYR A 204 3.53 -5.02 -10.72
CA TYR A 204 3.77 -6.21 -9.92
C TYR A 204 2.68 -6.30 -8.85
N ALA A 205 2.04 -7.46 -8.77
CA ALA A 205 1.02 -7.74 -7.77
C ALA A 205 1.47 -8.90 -6.88
N GLY A 206 1.24 -8.75 -5.57
CA GLY A 206 1.52 -9.75 -4.55
C GLY A 206 0.31 -9.97 -3.66
N GLY A 207 0.09 -11.20 -3.20
CA GLY A 207 -1.08 -11.51 -2.37
C GLY A 207 -1.23 -12.99 -2.03
N SER A 208 -2.47 -13.47 -2.08
CA SER A 208 -2.83 -14.88 -1.82
C SER A 208 -3.33 -15.63 -3.08
N PHE A 209 -3.40 -14.95 -4.23
CA PHE A 209 -3.87 -15.53 -5.48
C PHE A 209 -2.94 -16.64 -6.02
N LEU A 210 -3.51 -17.54 -6.82
CA LEU A 210 -2.77 -18.63 -7.49
C LEU A 210 -2.83 -18.56 -9.03
N GLY A 211 -3.55 -17.56 -9.57
CA GLY A 211 -3.66 -17.35 -11.00
C GLY A 211 -3.76 -15.87 -11.35
N ALA A 212 -3.20 -15.50 -12.50
CA ALA A 212 -3.18 -14.15 -13.02
C ALA A 212 -3.43 -14.17 -14.52
N GLY A 213 -4.50 -13.54 -15.01
CA GLY A 213 -4.76 -13.47 -16.46
C GLY A 213 -4.81 -14.82 -17.20
N GLY A 214 -5.23 -15.89 -16.52
CA GLY A 214 -5.26 -17.25 -17.09
C GLY A 214 -3.95 -18.04 -16.96
N VAL A 215 -2.86 -17.44 -16.47
CA VAL A 215 -1.62 -18.17 -16.14
C VAL A 215 -1.57 -18.55 -14.67
N SER A 216 -0.98 -19.71 -14.36
CA SER A 216 -0.68 -20.09 -12.97
C SER A 216 0.43 -19.19 -12.43
N ALA A 217 0.13 -18.45 -11.37
CA ALA A 217 1.04 -17.49 -10.76
C ALA A 217 0.91 -17.59 -9.24
N ASN A 218 1.92 -18.18 -8.60
CA ASN A 218 1.89 -18.46 -7.17
C ASN A 218 2.18 -17.19 -6.35
N ARG A 219 1.12 -16.43 -6.05
CA ARG A 219 1.10 -15.33 -5.06
C ARG A 219 1.88 -14.08 -5.46
N ILE A 220 2.47 -14.10 -6.64
CA ILE A 220 3.13 -12.96 -7.27
C ILE A 220 2.98 -13.04 -8.80
N ALA A 221 2.75 -11.92 -9.44
CA ALA A 221 2.64 -11.81 -10.90
C ALA A 221 3.12 -10.44 -11.39
N LYS A 222 3.59 -10.39 -12.64
CA LYS A 222 3.98 -9.19 -13.36
C LYS A 222 3.09 -8.99 -14.57
N TRP A 223 2.53 -7.79 -14.72
CA TRP A 223 1.93 -7.28 -15.95
C TRP A 223 2.97 -6.48 -16.72
N ASN A 224 3.11 -6.74 -18.02
CA ASN A 224 4.10 -6.10 -18.90
C ASN A 224 3.51 -5.03 -19.84
N GLY A 225 2.28 -4.58 -19.58
CA GLY A 225 1.52 -3.70 -20.47
C GLY A 225 0.46 -4.43 -21.31
N SER A 226 0.57 -5.75 -21.48
CA SER A 226 -0.34 -6.55 -22.31
C SER A 226 -0.84 -7.84 -21.67
N SER A 227 -0.03 -8.46 -20.82
CA SER A 227 -0.32 -9.79 -20.26
C SER A 227 0.32 -9.97 -18.89
N TRP A 228 -0.31 -10.84 -18.08
CA TRP A 228 0.23 -11.30 -16.82
C TRP A 228 1.22 -12.45 -17.04
N SER A 229 2.27 -12.47 -16.24
CA SER A 229 3.29 -13.53 -16.18
C SER A 229 3.64 -13.86 -14.74
N ALA A 230 3.97 -15.12 -14.48
CA ALA A 230 4.52 -15.55 -13.20
C ALA A 230 5.99 -15.14 -13.06
N LEU A 231 6.46 -14.93 -11.84
CA LEU A 231 7.89 -14.74 -11.54
C LEU A 231 8.48 -16.08 -11.08
N GLY A 232 9.00 -16.85 -12.03
CA GLY A 232 9.46 -18.23 -11.79
C GLY A 232 8.36 -19.08 -11.17
N ASN A 233 8.73 -19.92 -10.18
CA ASN A 233 7.76 -20.75 -9.44
C ASN A 233 6.93 -19.97 -8.41
N GLY A 234 7.17 -18.66 -8.24
CA GLY A 234 6.52 -17.81 -7.23
C GLY A 234 6.87 -18.20 -5.79
N LEU A 235 5.94 -17.95 -4.87
CA LEU A 235 6.14 -18.12 -3.42
C LEU A 235 5.10 -19.08 -2.83
N ASN A 236 5.47 -19.81 -1.77
CA ASN A 236 4.61 -20.86 -1.21
C ASN A 236 3.53 -20.37 -0.25
N TYR A 237 3.57 -19.10 0.17
CA TYR A 237 2.57 -18.49 1.04
C TYR A 237 2.43 -16.99 0.79
N LYS A 238 1.46 -16.34 1.47
CA LYS A 238 1.02 -14.97 1.19
C LYS A 238 2.17 -13.97 1.09
N VAL A 239 2.11 -13.13 0.06
CA VAL A 239 2.94 -11.92 -0.08
C VAL A 239 2.12 -10.74 0.44
N TYR A 240 2.67 -10.00 1.39
CA TYR A 240 2.01 -8.82 1.96
C TYR A 240 2.62 -7.51 1.48
N ALA A 241 3.87 -7.51 1.06
CA ALA A 241 4.58 -6.34 0.60
C ALA A 241 5.42 -6.65 -0.63
N LEU A 242 5.47 -5.70 -1.56
CA LEU A 242 6.36 -5.69 -2.71
C LEU A 242 7.04 -4.33 -2.79
N GLU A 243 8.35 -4.35 -3.03
CA GLU A 243 9.14 -3.15 -3.31
C GLU A 243 10.04 -3.43 -4.51
N ILE A 244 10.21 -2.43 -5.38
CA ILE A 244 11.03 -2.57 -6.59
C ILE A 244 12.21 -1.61 -6.50
N ILE A 245 13.42 -2.14 -6.62
CA ILE A 245 14.65 -1.35 -6.58
C ILE A 245 15.45 -1.67 -7.86
N GLY A 246 15.48 -0.72 -8.79
CA GLY A 246 16.00 -0.96 -10.12
C GLY A 246 15.19 -2.03 -10.85
N ASN A 247 15.82 -3.16 -11.15
CA ASN A 247 15.15 -4.32 -11.77
C ASN A 247 14.79 -5.42 -10.78
N ASP A 248 15.18 -5.25 -9.51
CA ASP A 248 14.97 -6.26 -8.48
C ASP A 248 13.62 -6.09 -7.81
N VAL A 249 12.92 -7.21 -7.58
CA VAL A 249 11.66 -7.23 -6.82
C VAL A 249 11.91 -7.86 -5.46
N TYR A 250 11.63 -7.12 -4.40
CA TYR A 250 11.70 -7.62 -3.03
C TYR A 250 10.28 -7.94 -2.56
N ALA A 251 10.08 -9.17 -2.10
CA ALA A 251 8.82 -9.64 -1.55
C ALA A 251 8.97 -9.85 -0.05
N GLY A 252 8.00 -9.35 0.72
CA GLY A 252 7.84 -9.60 2.15
C GLY A 252 6.51 -10.28 2.44
N GLY A 253 6.49 -11.28 3.33
CA GLY A 253 5.27 -12.03 3.60
C GLY A 253 5.37 -13.10 4.68
N GLU A 254 4.51 -14.12 4.59
CA GLU A 254 4.49 -15.27 5.50
C GLU A 254 5.06 -16.56 4.85
N PHE A 255 5.70 -16.43 3.68
CA PHE A 255 6.29 -17.55 2.95
C PHE A 255 7.60 -18.05 3.57
N SER A 256 7.86 -19.34 3.35
CA SER A 256 9.09 -20.02 3.71
C SER A 256 9.90 -20.48 2.50
N ILE A 257 9.32 -20.41 1.29
CA ILE A 257 9.95 -20.83 0.03
C ILE A 257 9.64 -19.80 -1.06
N ALA A 258 10.66 -19.38 -1.81
CA ALA A 258 10.58 -18.55 -3.00
C ALA A 258 11.37 -19.19 -4.14
N GLY A 259 10.73 -19.41 -5.30
CA GLY A 259 11.35 -20.05 -6.46
C GLY A 259 11.84 -21.48 -6.23
N GLY A 260 11.36 -22.16 -5.18
CA GLY A 260 11.84 -23.49 -4.75
C GLY A 260 13.00 -23.44 -3.76
N GLN A 261 13.51 -22.26 -3.42
CA GLN A 261 14.57 -22.06 -2.43
C GLN A 261 13.99 -21.62 -1.08
N SER A 262 14.67 -21.98 0.02
CA SER A 262 14.30 -21.51 1.36
C SER A 262 14.43 -19.99 1.44
N ALA A 263 13.42 -19.34 2.03
CA ALA A 263 13.42 -17.89 2.28
C ALA A 263 12.72 -17.61 3.60
N LYS A 264 13.27 -16.74 4.45
CA LYS A 264 12.66 -16.44 5.76
C LYS A 264 11.80 -15.19 5.66
N LYS A 265 10.60 -15.31 5.07
CA LYS A 265 9.61 -14.23 4.93
C LYS A 265 10.01 -13.07 4.02
N ILE A 266 11.26 -13.03 3.56
CA ILE A 266 11.78 -12.03 2.62
C ILE A 266 12.53 -12.77 1.50
N ALA A 267 12.28 -12.38 0.27
CA ALA A 267 12.99 -12.88 -0.90
C ALA A 267 13.16 -11.78 -1.94
N LYS A 268 14.19 -11.93 -2.78
CA LYS A 268 14.50 -11.05 -3.91
C LYS A 268 14.40 -11.83 -5.21
N TRP A 269 13.81 -11.21 -6.22
CA TRP A 269 13.83 -11.66 -7.61
C TRP A 269 14.73 -10.74 -8.43
N ASN A 270 15.72 -11.30 -9.11
CA ASN A 270 16.71 -10.55 -9.89
C ASN A 270 16.38 -10.40 -11.40
N GLY A 271 15.17 -10.78 -11.80
CA GLY A 271 14.76 -10.88 -13.20
C GLY A 271 14.72 -12.30 -13.74
N SER A 272 15.36 -13.26 -13.06
CA SER A 272 15.45 -14.66 -13.51
C SER A 272 15.26 -15.70 -12.41
N GLU A 273 15.68 -15.40 -11.18
CA GLU A 273 15.61 -16.35 -10.06
C GLU A 273 15.28 -15.65 -8.74
N TRP A 274 14.76 -16.45 -7.79
CA TRP A 274 14.51 -16.02 -6.42
C TRP A 274 15.68 -16.39 -5.51
N SER A 275 16.10 -15.45 -4.67
CA SER A 275 17.02 -15.66 -3.56
C SER A 275 16.34 -15.28 -2.25
N GLY A 276 16.37 -16.18 -1.25
CA GLY A 276 15.91 -15.89 0.11
C GLY A 276 16.95 -15.15 0.95
N PHE A 277 16.48 -14.39 1.94
CA PHE A 277 17.30 -13.83 3.02
C PHE A 277 17.02 -14.54 4.35
#